data_AF-A0A3S1SUA4-F1
#
_entry.id   AF-A0A3S1SUA4-F1
#
_cell.length_a   1.000
_cell.length_b   1.000
_cell.length_c   1.000
_cell.angle_alpha   90.00
_cell.angle_beta   90.00
_cell.angle_gamma   90.00
#
_symmetry.space_group_name_H-M   'P 1'
#
loop_
_entity.id
_entity.type
_entity.pdbx_description
1 polymer ?
#
loop_
_entity_poly.entity_id
_entity_poly.type
_entity_poly.pdbx_seq_one_letter_code
_entity_poly.pdbx_strand_id
1 'polypeptide(L)'
;PDLTIQGIVLTMYDGRNNLANQVVQDVRTHMGDKVYETIIPRNVRVSEAPSYGKPAILYDLKCSGSQAYLQLASEVIRRERKLRAA
;
A
#
# COMPACT_ATOMS: atom_id res chain seq x y z
N PRO A 1 16.80 18.60 12.21
CA PRO A 1 15.63 17.69 12.20
C PRO A 1 15.61 16.88 10.90
N ASP A 2 15.78 15.56 10.99
CA ASP A 2 15.95 14.65 9.82
C ASP A 2 14.63 14.02 9.36
N LEU A 3 13.51 14.75 9.48
CA LEU A 3 12.20 14.25 9.10
C LEU A 3 12.03 14.33 7.58
N THR A 4 11.85 13.17 6.94
CA THR A 4 11.59 13.08 5.50
C THR A 4 10.37 12.20 5.20
N ILE A 5 9.67 12.50 4.10
CA ILE A 5 8.58 11.66 3.61
C ILE A 5 9.18 10.39 3.00
N GLN A 6 8.91 9.23 3.60
CA GLN A 6 9.35 7.93 3.06
C GLN A 6 8.55 7.54 1.79
N GLY A 7 7.26 7.84 1.76
CA GLY A 7 6.41 7.67 0.58
C GLY A 7 4.91 7.75 0.88
N ILE A 8 4.10 7.63 -0.16
CA ILE A 8 2.63 7.74 -0.15
C ILE A 8 2.05 6.41 -0.60
N VAL A 9 1.19 5.80 0.22
CA VAL A 9 0.52 4.52 -0.09
C VAL A 9 -0.92 4.80 -0.48
N LEU A 10 -1.35 4.26 -1.62
CA LEU A 10 -2.75 4.32 -2.05
C LEU A 10 -3.50 3.13 -1.47
N THR A 11 -4.56 3.39 -0.70
CA THR A 11 -5.31 2.36 0.03
C THR A 11 -6.80 2.36 -0.30
N MET A 12 -7.47 1.25 0.03
CA MET A 12 -8.90 1.04 -0.23
C MET A 12 -9.29 1.23 -1.71
N TYR A 13 -8.35 0.95 -2.61
CA TYR A 13 -8.55 1.13 -4.05
C TYR A 13 -9.59 0.14 -4.58
N ASP A 14 -10.51 0.66 -5.40
CA ASP A 14 -11.50 -0.12 -6.12
C ASP A 14 -11.43 0.24 -7.60
N GLY A 15 -10.84 -0.65 -8.41
CA GLY A 15 -10.65 -0.41 -9.85
C GLY A 15 -11.93 -0.35 -10.67
N ARG A 16 -13.08 -0.71 -10.08
CA ARG A 16 -14.40 -0.53 -10.71
C ARG A 16 -14.89 0.91 -10.64
N ASN A 17 -14.29 1.72 -9.76
CA ASN A 17 -14.65 3.11 -9.56
C ASN A 17 -13.73 4.02 -10.39
N ASN A 18 -14.30 4.72 -11.37
CA ASN A 18 -13.57 5.66 -12.21
C ASN A 18 -12.91 6.79 -11.39
N LEU A 19 -13.54 7.25 -10.31
CA LEU A 19 -12.95 8.25 -9.42
C LEU A 19 -11.68 7.72 -8.76
N ALA A 20 -11.64 6.44 -8.36
CA ALA A 20 -10.45 5.85 -7.78
C ALA A 20 -9.29 5.82 -8.80
N ASN A 21 -9.59 5.53 -10.07
CA ASN A 21 -8.60 5.55 -11.15
C ASN A 21 -8.06 6.97 -11.40
N GLN A 22 -8.94 7.99 -11.41
CA GLN A 22 -8.55 9.39 -11.55
C GLN A 22 -7.64 9.83 -10.39
N VAL A 23 -8.02 9.53 -9.14
CA VAL A 23 -7.22 9.86 -7.95
C VAL A 23 -5.84 9.20 -8.01
N VAL A 24 -5.75 7.92 -8.40
CA VAL A 24 -4.45 7.23 -8.55
C VAL A 24 -3.57 7.96 -9.57
N GLN A 25 -4.14 8.32 -10.72
CA GLN A 25 -3.41 9.00 -11.79
C GLN A 25 -2.94 10.40 -11.35
N ASP A 26 -3.81 11.17 -10.71
CA ASP A 26 -3.48 12.51 -10.23
C ASP A 26 -2.39 12.45 -9.16
N VAL A 27 -2.52 11.58 -8.16
CA VAL A 27 -1.51 11.45 -7.10
C VAL A 27 -0.16 11.03 -7.67
N ARG A 28 -0.11 10.09 -8.62
CA ARG A 28 1.14 9.69 -9.28
C ARG A 28 1.75 10.83 -10.09
N THR A 29 0.93 11.62 -10.77
CA THR A 29 1.39 12.76 -11.58
C THR A 29 1.99 13.87 -10.70
N HIS A 30 1.40 14.14 -9.54
CA HIS A 30 1.82 15.26 -8.68
C HIS A 30 2.88 14.89 -7.65
N MET A 31 2.86 13.65 -7.12
CA MET A 31 3.75 13.22 -6.04
C MET A 31 4.93 12.36 -6.55
N GLY A 32 4.89 11.95 -7.81
CA GLY A 32 5.99 11.29 -8.51
C GLY A 32 6.47 10.01 -7.84
N ASP A 33 7.78 9.93 -7.67
CA ASP A 33 8.52 8.79 -7.12
C ASP A 33 8.25 8.54 -5.62
N LYS A 34 7.64 9.49 -4.91
CA LYS A 34 7.21 9.29 -3.52
C LYS A 34 6.04 8.33 -3.40
N VAL A 35 5.25 8.12 -4.45
CA VAL A 35 4.13 7.17 -4.41
C VAL A 35 4.66 5.74 -4.49
N TYR A 36 4.19 4.87 -3.61
CA TYR A 36 4.48 3.45 -3.70
C TYR A 36 3.82 2.84 -4.95
N GLU A 37 4.53 1.93 -5.61
CA GLU A 37 3.96 1.20 -6.74
C GLU A 37 2.84 0.26 -6.29
N THR A 38 2.99 -0.28 -5.08
CA THR A 38 1.99 -1.15 -4.47
C THR A 38 0.74 -0.37 -4.05
N ILE A 39 -0.42 -0.81 -4.52
CA ILE A 39 -1.73 -0.28 -4.14
C ILE A 39 -2.45 -1.30 -3.24
N ILE A 40 -3.02 -0.86 -2.12
CA ILE A 40 -3.82 -1.73 -1.24
C ILE A 40 -5.28 -1.72 -1.72
N PRO A 41 -5.81 -2.84 -2.25
CA PRO A 41 -7.18 -2.91 -2.74
C PRO A 41 -8.17 -2.92 -1.58
N ARG A 42 -9.40 -2.47 -1.83
CA ARG A 42 -10.52 -2.71 -0.93
C ARG A 42 -10.78 -4.23 -0.88
N ASN A 43 -10.63 -4.82 0.29
CA ASN A 43 -10.74 -6.27 0.47
C ASN A 43 -11.46 -6.61 1.79
N VAL A 44 -12.49 -7.46 1.71
CA VAL A 44 -13.33 -7.84 2.86
C VAL A 44 -12.52 -8.57 3.94
N ARG A 45 -11.57 -9.43 3.57
CA ARG A 45 -10.74 -10.18 4.54
C ARG A 45 -9.86 -9.25 5.37
N VAL A 46 -9.34 -8.17 4.77
CA VAL A 46 -8.59 -7.14 5.51
C VAL A 46 -9.49 -6.44 6.53
N SER A 47 -10.75 -6.17 6.17
CA SER A 47 -11.73 -5.55 7.07
C SER A 47 -12.25 -6.50 8.16
N GLU A 48 -12.32 -7.81 7.90
CA GLU A 48 -12.75 -8.83 8.86
C GLU A 48 -11.67 -9.17 9.90
N ALA A 49 -10.39 -9.18 9.49
CA ALA A 49 -9.28 -9.65 10.33
C ALA A 49 -9.22 -9.01 11.74
N PRO A 50 -9.45 -7.69 11.92
CA PRO A 50 -9.51 -7.06 13.25
C PRO A 50 -10.56 -7.68 14.18
N SER A 51 -11.74 -8.06 13.66
CA SER A 51 -12.81 -8.69 14.46
C SER A 51 -12.41 -10.06 15.00
N TYR A 52 -11.43 -10.72 14.38
CA TYR A 52 -10.86 -11.99 14.85
C TYR A 52 -9.57 -11.81 15.67
N GLY A 53 -9.17 -10.57 15.94
CA GLY A 53 -7.93 -10.26 16.67
C GLY A 53 -6.66 -10.73 15.94
N LYS A 54 -6.72 -10.89 14.61
CA LYS A 54 -5.59 -11.38 13.80
C LYS A 54 -5.17 -10.31 12.78
N PRO A 55 -3.86 -10.14 12.52
CA PRO A 55 -3.39 -9.42 11.34
C PRO A 55 -3.94 -10.06 10.06
N ALA A 56 -4.22 -9.25 9.02
CA ALA A 56 -4.77 -9.74 7.75
C ALA A 56 -3.96 -10.90 7.14
N ILE A 57 -2.63 -10.84 7.23
CA ILE A 57 -1.69 -11.86 6.73
C ILE A 57 -1.90 -13.22 7.44
N LEU A 58 -2.19 -13.20 8.75
CA LEU A 58 -2.43 -14.41 9.55
C LEU A 58 -3.89 -14.87 9.48
N TYR A 59 -4.82 -13.96 9.19
CA TYR A 59 -6.23 -14.27 8.99
C TYR A 59 -6.45 -14.99 7.65
N ASP A 60 -5.94 -14.43 6.56
CA ASP A 60 -5.97 -15.03 5.23
C ASP A 60 -4.77 -14.53 4.40
N LEU A 61 -3.73 -15.36 4.32
CA LEU A 61 -2.52 -15.06 3.54
C LEU A 61 -2.81 -14.95 2.04
N LYS A 62 -3.78 -15.71 1.52
CA LYS A 62 -4.03 -15.82 0.07
C LYS A 62 -4.88 -14.68 -0.48
N CYS A 63 -5.57 -13.92 0.37
CA CYS A 63 -6.39 -12.81 -0.08
C CYS A 63 -5.56 -11.69 -0.73
N SER A 64 -6.17 -10.96 -1.68
CA SER A 64 -5.48 -9.90 -2.43
C SER A 64 -4.94 -8.78 -1.53
N GLY A 65 -5.62 -8.48 -0.42
CA GLY A 65 -5.14 -7.48 0.54
C GLY A 65 -3.87 -7.90 1.27
N SER A 66 -3.79 -9.14 1.75
CA SER A 66 -2.58 -9.68 2.38
C SER A 66 -1.40 -9.75 1.42
N GLN A 67 -1.63 -10.19 0.18
CA GLN A 67 -0.61 -10.18 -0.87
C GLN A 67 -0.11 -8.75 -1.16
N ALA A 68 -1.00 -7.76 -1.23
CA ALA A 68 -0.62 -6.36 -1.41
C ALA A 68 0.22 -5.83 -0.23
N TYR A 69 -0.11 -6.18 1.01
CA TYR A 69 0.72 -5.77 2.16
C TYR A 69 2.13 -6.42 2.15
N LEU A 70 2.27 -7.66 1.68
CA LEU A 70 3.58 -8.30 1.51
C LEU A 70 4.42 -7.63 0.41
N GLN A 71 3.79 -7.26 -0.69
CA GLN A 71 4.44 -6.49 -1.77
C GLN A 71 4.87 -5.11 -1.27
N LEU A 72 4.01 -4.43 -0.51
CA LEU A 72 4.31 -3.13 0.07
C LEU A 72 5.49 -3.23 1.04
N ALA A 73 5.51 -4.23 1.93
CA ALA A 73 6.63 -4.46 2.85
C ALA A 73 7.96 -4.65 2.08
N SER A 74 7.94 -5.42 0.99
CA SER A 74 9.11 -5.61 0.13
C SER A 74 9.57 -4.30 -0.51
N GLU A 75 8.62 -3.47 -0.96
CA GLU A 75 8.91 -2.17 -1.56
C GLU A 75 9.51 -1.18 -0.54
N VAL A 76 8.94 -1.11 0.68
CA VAL A 76 9.43 -0.29 1.80
C VAL A 76 10.87 -0.65 2.13
N ILE A 77 11.18 -1.94 2.33
CA ILE A 77 12.54 -2.41 2.64
C ILE A 77 13.52 -2.02 1.54
N ARG A 78 13.11 -2.17 0.27
CA ARG A 78 13.95 -1.79 -0.87
C ARG A 78 14.22 -0.28 -0.93
N ARG A 79 13.22 0.56 -0.65
CA ARG A 79 13.40 2.03 -0.60
C ARG A 79 14.29 2.44 0.57
N GLU A 80 14.06 1.87 1.75
CA GLU A 80 14.86 2.13 2.95
C GLU A 80 16.35 1.81 2.72
N ARG A 81 16.65 0.68 2.08
CA ARG A 81 18.04 0.32 1.73
C ARG A 81 18.68 1.32 0.79
N LYS A 82 17.93 1.85 -0.18
CA LYS A 82 18.43 2.89 -1.09
C LYS A 82 18.69 4.20 -0.35
N LEU A 83 17.78 4.61 0.55
CA LEU A 83 17.93 5.83 1.34
C LEU A 83 19.14 5.77 2.28
N ARG A 84 19.39 4.62 2.92
CA ARG A 84 20.57 4.45 3.80
C ARG A 84 21.90 4.35 3.06
N ALA A 85 21.87 4.03 1.77
CA ALA A 85 23.06 3.92 0.94
C ALA A 85 23.41 5.22 0.22
N ALA A 86 22.50 6.20 0.21
CA ALA A 86 22.69 7.55 -0.31
C ALA A 86 23.25 8.47 0.78
#